data_AF-A0A3B9WTN4-F1
#
_entry.id   AF-A0A3B9WTN4-F1
#
_cell.length_a   1.000
_cell.length_b   1.000
_cell.length_c   1.000
_cell.angle_alpha   90.00
_cell.angle_beta   90.00
_cell.angle_gamma   90.00
#
_symmetry.space_group_name_H-M   'P 1'
#
loop_
_entity.id
_entity.type
_entity.pdbx_description
1 polymer ?
#
loop_
_entity_poly.entity_id
_entity_poly.type
_entity_poly.pdbx_seq_one_letter_code
_entity_poly.pdbx_strand_id
1 'polypeptide(L)'
;MSLSVKLEVFEGPLDLLLHLIEKNKVDIYDIPIAMITEQYMEYIAAIKKEDMELMSEFLVMAATLLDIKCRMLLPKEVNEEGEEEDPRAELVERLIEYKLCKYMSYELK
;
A
#
# COMPACT_ATOMS: atom_id res chain seq x y z
N MET A 1 -24.30 10.28 17.42
CA MET A 1 -24.08 10.07 15.97
C MET A 1 -23.01 9.00 15.83
N SER A 2 -23.41 7.75 15.60
CA SER A 2 -22.49 6.67 15.29
C SER A 2 -22.08 6.81 13.82
N LEU A 3 -20.87 7.29 13.54
CA LEU A 3 -20.26 7.05 12.23
C LEU A 3 -20.03 5.54 12.15
N SER A 4 -20.98 4.83 11.56
CA SER A 4 -20.74 3.49 11.05
C SER A 4 -19.83 3.65 9.84
N VAL A 5 -18.52 3.68 10.07
CA VAL A 5 -17.54 3.42 9.02
C VAL A 5 -17.80 1.96 8.64
N LYS A 6 -18.60 1.74 7.58
CA LYS A 6 -18.61 0.44 6.92
C LYS A 6 -17.17 0.24 6.46
N LEU A 7 -16.48 -0.75 7.03
CA LEU A 7 -15.24 -1.24 6.46
C LEU A 7 -15.59 -1.56 5.00
N GLU A 8 -15.03 -0.80 4.07
CA GLU A 8 -14.95 -1.28 2.69
C GLU A 8 -14.21 -2.61 2.78
N VAL A 9 -14.86 -3.68 2.37
CA VAL A 9 -14.24 -5.00 2.36
C VAL A 9 -13.24 -4.97 1.21
N PHE A 10 -12.02 -4.53 1.52
CA PHE A 10 -10.91 -4.56 0.57
C PHE A 10 -10.57 -6.01 0.26
N GLU A 11 -10.26 -6.29 -1.00
CA GLU A 11 -9.88 -7.64 -1.44
C GLU A 11 -8.42 -8.01 -1.05
N GLY A 12 -7.70 -7.09 -0.41
CA GLY A 12 -6.35 -7.30 0.09
C GLY A 12 -5.58 -6.00 0.38
N PRO A 13 -4.30 -6.08 0.76
CA PRO A 13 -3.50 -4.92 1.13
C PRO A 13 -3.20 -3.98 -0.05
N LEU A 14 -3.03 -4.52 -1.27
CA LEU A 14 -2.81 -3.70 -2.48
C LEU A 14 -4.06 -2.87 -2.83
N ASP A 15 -5.25 -3.42 -2.60
CA ASP A 15 -6.51 -2.71 -2.85
C ASP A 15 -6.69 -1.53 -1.88
N LEU A 16 -6.39 -1.76 -0.61
CA LEU A 16 -6.35 -0.69 0.39
C LEU A 16 -5.33 0.39 0.01
N LEU A 17 -4.13 0.02 -0.44
CA LEU A 17 -3.12 0.98 -0.87
C LEU A 17 -3.57 1.81 -2.08
N LEU A 18 -4.18 1.18 -3.09
CA LEU A 18 -4.76 1.90 -4.22
C LEU A 18 -5.83 2.89 -3.77
N HIS A 19 -6.73 2.46 -2.88
CA HIS A 19 -7.74 3.34 -2.29
C HIS A 19 -7.11 4.54 -1.57
N LEU A 20 -6.08 4.31 -0.74
CA LEU A 20 -5.39 5.39 -0.03
C LEU A 20 -4.70 6.35 -1.02
N ILE A 21 -4.05 5.85 -2.06
CA ILE A 21 -3.40 6.68 -3.09
C ILE A 21 -4.44 7.56 -3.81
N GLU A 22 -5.56 6.97 -4.22
CA GLU A 22 -6.66 7.68 -4.90
C GLU A 22 -7.31 8.72 -3.98
N LYS A 23 -7.61 8.34 -2.73
CA LYS A 23 -8.20 9.23 -1.71
C LYS A 23 -7.32 10.46 -1.44
N ASN A 24 -6.00 10.28 -1.41
CA ASN A 24 -5.05 11.37 -1.19
C ASN A 24 -4.66 12.11 -2.48
N LYS A 25 -5.20 11.71 -3.65
CA LYS A 25 -4.87 12.28 -4.97
C LYS A 25 -3.36 12.29 -5.26
N VAL A 26 -2.71 11.21 -4.88
CA VAL A 26 -1.29 10.97 -5.06
C VAL A 26 -1.03 10.33 -6.42
N ASP A 27 0.09 10.66 -7.06
CA ASP A 27 0.56 9.94 -8.23
C ASP A 27 1.14 8.58 -7.81
N ILE A 28 0.72 7.50 -8.49
CA ILE A 28 1.20 6.14 -8.23
C ILE A 28 2.71 5.98 -8.47
N TYR A 29 3.32 6.85 -9.28
CA TYR A 29 4.77 6.85 -9.52
C TYR A 29 5.55 7.68 -8.48
N ASP A 30 4.88 8.54 -7.72
CA ASP A 30 5.52 9.35 -6.68
C ASP A 30 4.75 9.29 -5.36
N ILE A 31 4.75 8.09 -4.78
CA ILE A 31 4.02 7.80 -3.56
C ILE A 31 4.75 8.41 -2.35
N PRO A 32 4.12 9.28 -1.54
CA PRO A 32 4.67 9.74 -0.27
C PRO A 32 4.54 8.63 0.78
N ILE A 33 5.50 7.70 0.77
CA ILE A 33 5.49 6.48 1.60
C ILE A 33 5.24 6.80 3.07
N ALA A 34 5.87 7.84 3.62
CA ALA A 34 5.71 8.18 5.02
C ALA A 34 4.23 8.40 5.43
N MET A 35 3.46 9.08 4.57
CA MET A 35 2.04 9.37 4.78
C MET A 35 1.17 8.14 4.53
N ILE A 36 1.44 7.40 3.45
CA ILE A 36 0.67 6.19 3.10
C ILE A 36 0.85 5.11 4.17
N THR A 37 2.07 4.90 4.66
CA THR A 37 2.36 3.95 5.74
C THR A 37 1.60 4.31 7.01
N GLU A 38 1.51 5.60 7.36
CA GLU A 38 0.77 6.05 8.56
C GLU A 38 -0.73 5.76 8.44
N GLN A 39 -1.35 6.14 7.32
CA GLN A 39 -2.77 5.86 7.08
C GLN A 39 -3.08 4.35 7.00
N TYR A 40 -2.15 3.57 6.43
CA TYR A 40 -2.26 2.12 6.36
C TYR A 40 -2.22 1.49 7.75
N MET A 41 -1.32 1.94 8.62
CA MET A 41 -1.26 1.50 10.02
C MET A 41 -2.49 1.88 10.83
N GLU A 42 -3.00 3.10 10.64
CA GLU A 42 -4.27 3.53 11.26
C GLU A 42 -5.43 2.62 10.86
N TYR A 43 -5.50 2.24 9.57
CA TYR A 43 -6.51 1.34 9.06
C TYR A 43 -6.42 -0.05 9.72
N ILE A 44 -5.23 -0.65 9.75
CA ILE A 44 -5.03 -1.96 10.39
C ILE A 44 -5.38 -1.90 11.88
N ALA A 45 -4.98 -0.84 12.58
CA ALA A 45 -5.29 -0.67 14.00
C ALA A 45 -6.80 -0.54 14.29
N ALA A 46 -7.58 -0.08 13.30
CA ALA A 46 -9.03 0.04 13.40
C ALA A 46 -9.78 -1.28 13.14
N ILE A 47 -9.11 -2.30 12.58
CA ILE A 47 -9.72 -3.61 12.33
C ILE A 47 -9.93 -4.33 13.66
N LYS A 48 -11.14 -4.86 13.85
CA LYS A 48 -11.50 -5.56 15.10
C LYS A 48 -10.76 -6.89 15.18
N LYS A 49 -10.43 -7.31 16.41
CA LYS A 49 -9.76 -8.60 16.70
C LYS A 49 -10.45 -9.83 16.11
N GLU A 50 -11.74 -9.76 15.80
CA GLU A 50 -12.53 -10.87 15.27
C GLU A 50 -12.21 -11.18 13.79
N ASP A 51 -11.56 -10.26 13.05
CA ASP A 51 -11.18 -10.42 11.63
C ASP A 51 -9.72 -10.90 11.44
N MET A 52 -9.12 -11.52 12.47
CA MET A 52 -7.68 -11.83 12.53
C MET A 52 -7.15 -12.78 11.44
N GLU A 53 -7.97 -13.65 10.86
CA GLU A 53 -7.51 -14.54 9.76
C GLU A 53 -7.11 -13.76 8.49
N LEU A 54 -7.71 -12.58 8.27
CA LEU A 54 -7.38 -11.70 7.15
C LEU A 54 -6.12 -10.86 7.40
N MET A 55 -5.53 -10.88 8.60
CA MET A 55 -4.46 -9.93 8.98
C MET A 55 -3.07 -10.29 8.48
N SER A 56 -2.78 -11.54 8.13
CA SER A 56 -1.41 -11.97 7.82
C SER A 56 -0.80 -11.20 6.65
N GLU A 57 -1.52 -11.10 5.53
CA GLU A 57 -1.07 -10.37 4.34
C GLU A 57 -0.95 -8.86 4.61
N PHE A 58 -1.86 -8.31 5.44
CA PHE A 58 -1.82 -6.91 5.82
C PHE A 58 -0.59 -6.58 6.68
N LEU A 59 -0.21 -7.49 7.58
CA LEU A 59 1.00 -7.36 8.41
C LEU A 59 2.28 -7.47 7.57
N VAL A 60 2.32 -8.37 6.58
CA VAL A 60 3.45 -8.45 5.64
C VAL A 60 3.60 -7.13 4.90
N MET A 61 2.52 -6.59 4.35
CA MET A 61 2.56 -5.30 3.68
C MET A 61 2.93 -4.15 4.64
N ALA A 62 2.46 -4.18 5.89
CA ALA A 62 2.85 -3.20 6.91
C ALA A 62 4.38 -3.20 7.13
N ALA A 63 4.97 -4.39 7.23
CA ALA A 63 6.42 -4.54 7.35
C ALA A 63 7.15 -4.03 6.11
N THR A 64 6.65 -4.35 4.90
CA THR A 64 7.19 -3.84 3.63
C THR A 64 7.18 -2.31 3.58
N LEU A 65 6.06 -1.68 3.94
CA LEU A 65 5.94 -0.22 3.96
C LEU A 65 6.87 0.46 4.97
N LEU A 66 7.10 -0.18 6.12
CA LEU A 66 8.05 0.30 7.11
C LEU A 66 9.49 0.18 6.60
N ASP A 67 9.84 -0.95 5.97
CA ASP A 67 11.15 -1.17 5.39
C ASP A 67 11.48 -0.12 4.32
N ILE A 68 10.56 0.09 3.37
CA ILE A 68 10.68 1.14 2.34
C ILE A 68 10.85 2.51 2.99
N LYS A 69 10.02 2.85 3.99
CA LYS A 69 10.12 4.14 4.72
C LYS A 69 11.50 4.31 5.36
N CYS A 70 12.06 3.26 5.95
CA CYS A 70 13.40 3.28 6.54
C CYS A 70 14.48 3.48 5.46
N ARG A 71 14.45 2.72 4.37
CA ARG A 71 15.40 2.84 3.25
C ARG A 71 15.38 4.24 2.64
N MET A 72 14.20 4.86 2.50
CA MET A 72 14.06 6.24 2.01
C MET A 72 14.67 7.30 2.95
N LEU A 73 14.82 7.01 4.24
CA LEU A 73 15.44 7.91 5.21
C LEU A 73 16.95 7.73 5.31
N LEU A 74 17.47 6.61 4.79
CA LEU A 74 18.89 6.29 4.77
C LEU A 74 19.58 6.90 3.54
N PRO A 75 20.93 6.97 3.54
CA PRO A 75 21.67 7.34 2.33
C PRO A 75 21.28 6.43 1.17
N LYS A 76 21.09 7.03 -0.01
CA LYS A 76 20.63 6.31 -1.19
C LYS A 76 21.58 5.17 -1.55
N GLU A 77 21.01 3.99 -1.68
CA GLU A 77 21.72 2.82 -2.16
C GLU A 77 21.93 2.95 -3.67
N VAL A 78 23.12 2.56 -4.11
CA VAL A 78 23.54 2.63 -5.50
C VAL A 78 23.75 1.20 -5.99
N ASN A 79 23.14 0.85 -7.13
CA ASN A 79 23.29 -0.47 -7.72
C ASN A 79 24.70 -0.68 -8.32
N GLU A 80 24.97 -1.88 -8.83
CA GLU A 80 26.27 -2.22 -9.44
C GLU A 80 26.64 -1.32 -10.65
N GLU A 81 25.65 -0.68 -11.27
CA GLU A 81 25.79 0.20 -12.43
C GLU A 81 25.96 1.69 -12.05
N GLY A 82 25.92 2.02 -10.75
CA GLY A 82 26.07 3.39 -10.29
C GLY A 82 24.76 4.20 -10.25
N GLU A 83 23.61 3.56 -10.44
CA GLU A 83 22.29 4.20 -10.43
C GLU A 83 21.65 4.14 -9.04
N GLU A 84 20.94 5.22 -8.67
CA GLU A 84 20.18 5.28 -7.42
C GLU A 84 18.97 4.34 -7.50
N GLU A 85 18.87 3.40 -6.56
CA GLU A 85 17.72 2.50 -6.48
C GLU A 85 16.58 3.18 -5.73
N ASP A 86 15.40 3.36 -6.37
CA ASP A 86 14.20 3.81 -5.64
C ASP A 86 13.64 2.63 -4.82
N PRO A 87 13.66 2.68 -3.48
CA PRO A 87 13.16 1.59 -2.65
C PRO A 87 11.67 1.28 -2.86
N ARG A 88 10.94 2.18 -3.53
CA ARG A 88 9.50 2.04 -3.82
C ARG A 88 9.22 1.28 -5.11
N ALA A 89 10.21 1.05 -5.97
CA ALA A 89 10.00 0.59 -7.35
C ALA A 89 9.16 -0.70 -7.44
N GLU A 90 9.51 -1.72 -6.65
CA GLU A 90 8.77 -2.99 -6.64
C GLU A 90 7.30 -2.82 -6.20
N LEU A 91 7.05 -1.95 -5.20
CA LEU A 91 5.70 -1.69 -4.73
C LEU A 91 4.86 -1.00 -5.82
N VAL A 92 5.45 -0.03 -6.53
CA VAL A 92 4.78 0.69 -7.62
C VAL A 92 4.40 -0.27 -8.74
N GLU A 93 5.32 -1.14 -9.15
CA GLU A 93 5.06 -2.15 -10.18
C GLU A 93 3.87 -3.05 -9.79
N ARG A 94 3.89 -3.61 -8.58
CA ARG A 94 2.81 -4.46 -8.07
C ARG A 94 1.46 -3.75 -8.01
N LEU A 95 1.45 -2.46 -7.64
CA LEU A 95 0.22 -1.66 -7.61
C LEU A 95 -0.33 -1.41 -9.01
N ILE A 96 0.52 -1.17 -10.01
CA ILE A 96 0.13 -1.00 -11.41
C ILE A 96 -0.45 -2.29 -11.97
N GLU A 97 0.24 -3.42 -11.75
CA GLU A 97 -0.23 -4.75 -12.18
C GLU A 97 -1.59 -5.08 -11.57
N TYR A 98 -1.73 -4.89 -10.25
CA TYR A 98 -2.99 -5.14 -9.56
C TYR A 98 -4.11 -4.23 -10.08
N LYS A 99 -3.83 -2.93 -10.31
CA LYS A 99 -4.80 -1.99 -10.89
C LYS A 99 -5.25 -2.43 -12.29
N LEU A 100 -4.34 -2.89 -13.13
CA LEU A 100 -4.64 -3.38 -14.47
C LEU A 100 -5.50 -4.64 -14.42
N CYS A 101 -5.13 -5.62 -13.61
CA CYS A 101 -5.90 -6.84 -13.40
C CYS A 101 -7.32 -6.54 -12.90
N LYS A 102 -7.45 -5.63 -11.93
CA LYS A 102 -8.73 -5.17 -11.40
C LYS A 102 -9.58 -4.51 -12.49
N TYR A 103 -8.98 -3.63 -13.30
CA TYR A 103 -9.66 -3.00 -14.44
C TYR A 103 -10.16 -4.04 -15.46
N MET A 104 -9.30 -4.96 -15.89
CA MET A 104 -9.68 -6.02 -16.83
C MET A 104 -10.79 -6.90 -16.26
N SER A 105 -10.75 -7.23 -14.97
CA SER A 105 -11.80 -7.99 -14.30
C SER A 105 -13.16 -7.30 -14.35
N TYR A 106 -13.21 -5.96 -14.29
CA TYR A 106 -14.45 -5.20 -14.44
C TYR A 106 -14.97 -5.19 -15.89
N GLU A 107 -14.08 -5.07 -16.88
CA GLU A 107 -14.46 -5.10 -18.31
C GLU A 107 -14.92 -6.49 -18.79
N LEU A 108 -14.54 -7.55 -18.07
CA LEU A 108 -14.95 -8.94 -18.33
C LEU A 108 -16.31 -9.32 -17.72
N LYS A 109 -16.92 -8.47 -16.91
CA LYS A 109 -18.25 -8.68 -16.30
C LYS A 109 -19.38 -8.12 -17.16
#